data_AF-A0A917HHL9-F1
#
_entry.id   AF-A0A917HHL9-F1
#
_cell.length_a   1.000
_cell.length_b   1.000
_cell.length_c   1.000
_cell.angle_alpha   90.00
_cell.angle_beta   90.00
_cell.angle_gamma   90.00
#
_symmetry.space_group_name_H-M   'P 1'
#
loop_
_entity.id
_entity.type
_entity.pdbx_description
1 polymer ?
#
loop_
_entity_poly.entity_id
_entity_poly.type
_entity_poly.pdbx_seq_one_letter_code
_entity_poly.pdbx_strand_id
1 'polypeptide(L)'
;MSNCNLTFYKKTDGKKGTDGYKNYDGPQAVADLSKVLWEGITSNNDMKDDISWVDTSSQAWVRVYSKANFQGRTALIGPDQHVSMKTIRDESDEDDMDDTIESFQLYDHKPDVNTSTIINNLLALYPGSVRSRKNNRYETEWYAQDSQYRIYDPSIQLSGNTLSFSMDLDHIQLEQDDHAVITFSMDLNGGFVDQIKVTYDIADATQVPEWAIKLIDGTIEAAKYGAMAIADGAVIVLTDGVGVVATVEINRLIKYTAEALTFCVDHLNIVLGAVFKLQSDGGTANFPAIVSHGIARLILAYYQELYGPDPHDALGFNEQRFLNTLDKNPWQYTKHNPFVEFSEDAYSYRSYYPDNTFFYAKGGALSTVKIDAITDNRIDDHLVLQAIFDPYGKLFAVAGCIDIFSIKNNTSDYTMPASGVFAYNAEGTMIHVLQGGEEVTEVQSYDSLETAFADSLRSALRQAGDEYDIKLTNQQITLIDASIRVLKAMGEAIANG
;
A
#
# COMPACT_ATOMS: atom_id res chain seq x y z
N MET A 1 -29.03 32.32 -4.21
CA MET A 1 -28.05 31.50 -4.94
C MET A 1 -26.96 31.19 -3.95
N SER A 2 -26.47 29.94 -3.87
CA SER A 2 -25.35 29.66 -2.97
C SER A 2 -24.12 30.45 -3.45
N ASN A 3 -23.17 30.71 -2.56
CA ASN A 3 -21.94 31.42 -2.91
C ASN A 3 -20.86 30.46 -3.45
N CYS A 4 -21.16 29.16 -3.56
CA CYS A 4 -20.35 28.09 -4.12
C CYS A 4 -21.06 27.51 -5.36
N ASN A 5 -20.91 28.20 -6.48
CA ASN A 5 -21.30 27.75 -7.82
C ASN A 5 -20.09 27.67 -8.75
N LEU A 6 -20.18 26.72 -9.67
CA LEU A 6 -19.26 26.48 -10.76
C LEU A 6 -20.05 26.38 -12.07
N THR A 7 -19.58 27.05 -13.12
CA THR A 7 -20.10 26.86 -14.47
C THR A 7 -18.98 26.46 -15.41
N PHE A 8 -19.17 25.32 -16.09
CA PHE A 8 -18.35 24.95 -17.23
C PHE A 8 -19.03 25.40 -18.52
N TYR A 9 -18.21 25.85 -19.48
CA TYR A 9 -18.65 26.22 -20.81
C TYR A 9 -17.90 25.44 -21.88
N LYS A 10 -18.64 24.90 -22.84
CA LYS A 10 -18.08 24.27 -24.03
C LYS A 10 -17.38 25.28 -24.93
N LYS A 11 -17.95 26.49 -25.09
CA LYS A 11 -17.37 27.61 -25.83
C LYS A 11 -17.76 28.93 -25.20
N THR A 12 -16.97 29.97 -25.43
CA THR A 12 -17.28 31.35 -25.06
C THR A 12 -16.81 32.33 -26.13
N ASP A 13 -17.37 33.54 -26.12
CA ASP A 13 -16.86 34.72 -26.83
C ASP A 13 -15.90 35.58 -25.97
N GLY A 14 -15.45 35.05 -24.82
CA GLY A 14 -14.59 35.75 -23.86
C GLY A 14 -15.37 36.66 -22.91
N LYS A 15 -16.71 36.63 -22.95
CA LYS A 15 -17.60 37.35 -22.02
C LYS A 15 -18.77 36.52 -21.53
N LYS A 16 -19.26 35.57 -22.34
CA LYS A 16 -20.36 34.64 -22.01
C LYS A 16 -20.19 33.30 -22.72
N GLY A 17 -20.70 32.22 -22.13
CA GLY A 17 -20.84 30.93 -22.83
C GLY A 17 -21.68 31.08 -24.10
N THR A 18 -21.19 30.58 -25.23
CA THR A 18 -21.85 30.71 -26.55
C THR A 18 -22.41 29.39 -27.08
N ASP A 19 -22.22 28.29 -26.35
CA ASP A 19 -22.67 26.93 -26.68
C ASP A 19 -23.17 26.24 -25.40
N GLY A 20 -23.11 24.91 -25.32
CA GLY A 20 -23.43 24.16 -24.10
C GLY A 20 -22.74 24.67 -22.84
N TYR A 21 -23.48 24.65 -21.73
CA TYR A 21 -22.98 24.96 -20.41
C TYR A 21 -23.45 23.93 -19.40
N LYS A 22 -22.82 23.88 -18.23
CA LYS A 22 -23.33 23.10 -17.09
C LYS A 22 -23.04 23.83 -15.80
N ASN A 23 -24.07 24.02 -15.00
CA ASN A 23 -23.98 24.65 -13.69
C ASN A 23 -23.99 23.60 -12.59
N TYR A 24 -23.14 23.83 -11.59
CA TYR A 24 -23.05 23.03 -10.37
C TYR A 24 -23.18 23.96 -9.18
N ASP A 25 -24.08 23.62 -8.25
CA ASP A 25 -24.33 24.39 -7.02
C ASP A 25 -23.97 23.54 -5.80
N GLY A 26 -23.18 24.12 -4.89
CA GLY A 26 -22.69 23.52 -3.66
C GLY A 26 -21.51 22.55 -3.85
N PRO A 27 -20.79 22.21 -2.77
CA PRO A 27 -19.71 21.23 -2.79
C PRO A 27 -20.17 19.89 -3.35
N GLN A 28 -19.45 19.38 -4.35
CA GLN A 28 -19.75 18.10 -4.99
C GLN A 28 -18.57 17.60 -5.82
N ALA A 29 -18.58 16.31 -6.15
CA ALA A 29 -17.58 15.70 -7.01
C ALA A 29 -18.25 14.96 -8.16
N VAL A 30 -17.67 15.07 -9.35
CA VAL A 30 -18.09 14.33 -10.54
C VAL A 30 -16.92 13.51 -11.03
N ALA A 31 -16.98 12.20 -10.78
CA ALA A 31 -15.89 11.28 -11.08
C ALA A 31 -15.74 10.98 -12.59
N ASP A 32 -16.76 11.20 -13.41
CA ASP A 32 -16.70 10.83 -14.82
C ASP A 32 -17.63 11.70 -15.68
N LEU A 33 -17.03 12.67 -16.38
CA LEU A 33 -17.74 13.63 -17.24
C LEU A 33 -18.26 13.00 -18.54
N SER A 34 -17.81 11.80 -18.93
CA SER A 34 -18.37 11.09 -20.09
C SER A 34 -19.83 10.67 -19.88
N LYS A 35 -20.28 10.69 -18.62
CA LYS A 35 -21.66 10.38 -18.21
C LYS A 35 -22.52 11.63 -18.02
N VAL A 36 -21.97 12.82 -18.23
CA VAL A 36 -22.67 14.09 -18.00
C VAL A 36 -22.88 14.82 -19.31
N LEU A 37 -24.14 15.18 -19.60
CA LEU A 37 -24.50 15.92 -20.80
C LEU A 37 -24.53 17.43 -20.56
N TRP A 38 -24.15 18.19 -21.58
CA TRP A 38 -24.29 19.64 -21.60
C TRP A 38 -25.76 20.08 -21.54
N GLU A 39 -26.03 21.17 -20.83
CA GLU A 39 -27.32 21.87 -20.90
C GLU A 39 -27.35 22.80 -22.11
N GLY A 40 -28.53 22.95 -22.73
CA GLY A 40 -28.72 23.85 -23.88
C GLY A 40 -28.37 23.26 -25.25
N ILE A 41 -28.04 21.97 -25.35
CA ILE A 41 -27.77 21.25 -26.62
C ILE A 41 -28.86 20.19 -26.90
N THR A 42 -29.15 19.91 -28.17
CA THR A 42 -30.23 19.00 -28.63
C THR A 42 -29.77 17.57 -28.97
N SER A 43 -28.49 17.23 -28.83
CA SER A 43 -27.93 15.89 -29.09
C SER A 43 -27.08 15.40 -27.91
N ASN A 44 -26.96 14.07 -27.72
CA ASN A 44 -26.08 13.45 -26.73
C ASN A 44 -24.62 13.88 -26.97
N ASN A 45 -24.20 14.94 -26.29
CA ASN A 45 -22.83 15.42 -26.26
C ASN A 45 -22.44 15.49 -24.79
N ASP A 46 -21.56 14.59 -24.37
CA ASP A 46 -21.05 14.58 -23.00
C ASP A 46 -20.02 15.69 -22.78
N MET A 47 -19.63 15.90 -21.53
CA MET A 47 -18.74 16.98 -21.11
C MET A 47 -17.25 16.62 -21.19
N LYS A 48 -16.90 15.36 -21.46
CA LYS A 48 -15.51 14.91 -21.45
C LYS A 48 -14.73 15.60 -22.56
N ASP A 49 -13.52 16.09 -22.23
CA ASP A 49 -12.57 16.65 -23.21
C ASP A 49 -13.15 17.78 -24.09
N ASP A 50 -14.17 18.49 -23.60
CA ASP A 50 -14.94 19.49 -24.38
C ASP A 50 -15.23 20.75 -23.54
N ILE A 51 -14.48 20.95 -22.45
CA ILE A 51 -14.57 22.10 -21.55
C ILE A 51 -13.50 23.11 -21.96
N SER A 52 -13.91 24.28 -22.45
CA SER A 52 -12.97 25.34 -22.83
C SER A 52 -12.82 26.45 -21.78
N TRP A 53 -13.83 26.67 -20.92
CA TRP A 53 -13.84 27.76 -19.94
C TRP A 53 -14.55 27.39 -18.63
N VAL A 54 -14.13 28.06 -17.56
CA VAL A 54 -14.60 27.85 -16.19
C VAL A 54 -14.92 29.19 -15.52
N ASP A 55 -16.11 29.24 -14.90
CA ASP A 55 -16.51 30.33 -14.01
C ASP A 55 -16.66 29.79 -12.59
N THR A 56 -15.98 30.42 -11.63
CA THR A 56 -16.14 30.17 -10.20
C THR A 56 -16.72 31.39 -9.51
N SER A 57 -17.66 31.15 -8.60
CA SER A 57 -18.20 32.18 -7.72
C SER A 57 -17.31 32.46 -6.50
N SER A 58 -17.72 33.42 -5.65
CA SER A 58 -16.93 33.98 -4.54
C SER A 58 -16.46 33.00 -3.45
N GLN A 59 -17.05 31.81 -3.35
CA GLN A 59 -16.61 30.76 -2.42
C GLN A 59 -16.28 29.45 -3.13
N ALA A 60 -16.36 29.41 -4.47
CA ALA A 60 -16.10 28.19 -5.20
C ALA A 60 -14.60 28.00 -5.43
N TRP A 61 -14.09 26.85 -5.00
CA TRP A 61 -12.80 26.31 -5.40
C TRP A 61 -13.04 25.03 -6.18
N VAL A 62 -12.42 24.86 -7.35
CA VAL A 62 -12.57 23.63 -8.14
C VAL A 62 -11.22 23.05 -8.47
N ARG A 63 -11.05 21.76 -8.18
CA ARG A 63 -9.94 20.96 -8.69
C ARG A 63 -10.43 20.16 -9.89
N VAL A 64 -9.81 20.38 -11.03
CA VAL A 64 -10.11 19.67 -12.28
C VAL A 64 -9.03 18.62 -12.55
N TYR A 65 -9.42 17.53 -13.19
CA TYR A 65 -8.57 16.37 -13.43
C TYR A 65 -8.64 15.98 -14.89
N SER A 66 -7.48 15.66 -15.47
CA SER A 66 -7.40 15.27 -16.87
C SER A 66 -7.93 13.85 -17.16
N LYS A 67 -8.33 13.10 -16.12
CA LYS A 67 -8.87 11.74 -16.22
C LYS A 67 -10.04 11.53 -15.27
N ALA A 68 -10.84 10.52 -15.56
CA ALA A 68 -11.91 10.07 -14.69
C ALA A 68 -11.36 9.65 -13.31
N ASN A 69 -12.24 9.58 -12.32
CA ASN A 69 -11.97 9.18 -10.94
C ASN A 69 -10.86 10.02 -10.28
N PHE A 70 -10.82 11.32 -10.55
CA PHE A 70 -9.93 12.26 -9.88
C PHE A 70 -8.42 11.94 -10.07
N GLN A 71 -8.06 11.45 -11.27
CA GLN A 71 -6.70 11.03 -11.62
C GLN A 71 -6.08 11.92 -12.72
N GLY A 72 -4.77 11.75 -12.92
CA GLY A 72 -4.01 12.40 -13.97
C GLY A 72 -3.51 13.80 -13.59
N ARG A 73 -3.26 14.64 -14.59
CA ARG A 73 -2.85 16.03 -14.39
C ARG A 73 -3.99 16.77 -13.70
N THR A 74 -3.64 17.69 -12.81
CA THR A 74 -4.64 18.44 -12.03
C THR A 74 -4.33 19.92 -12.01
N ALA A 75 -5.37 20.73 -11.82
CA ALA A 75 -5.25 22.16 -11.58
C ALA A 75 -6.30 22.60 -10.57
N LEU A 76 -5.93 23.51 -9.66
CA LEU A 76 -6.82 24.12 -8.68
C LEU A 76 -7.16 25.56 -9.11
N ILE A 77 -8.45 25.82 -9.29
CA ILE A 77 -9.00 27.12 -9.68
C ILE A 77 -9.69 27.72 -8.45
N GLY A 78 -9.30 28.94 -8.10
CA GLY A 78 -9.82 29.67 -6.93
C GLY A 78 -11.15 30.38 -7.19
N PRO A 79 -11.61 31.21 -6.24
CA PRO A 79 -12.87 31.94 -6.33
C PRO A 79 -12.80 33.13 -7.28
N ASP A 80 -13.97 33.58 -7.73
CA ASP A 80 -14.17 34.75 -8.59
C ASP A 80 -13.34 34.71 -9.89
N GLN A 81 -13.21 33.52 -10.50
CA GLN A 81 -12.46 33.32 -11.73
C GLN A 81 -13.39 33.23 -12.94
N HIS A 82 -12.95 33.80 -14.06
CA HIS A 82 -13.45 33.56 -15.41
C HIS A 82 -12.24 33.26 -16.29
N VAL A 83 -11.95 31.98 -16.49
CA VAL A 83 -10.64 31.53 -17.02
C VAL A 83 -10.80 30.53 -18.15
N SER A 84 -9.91 30.63 -19.14
CA SER A 84 -9.82 29.69 -20.24
C SER A 84 -8.99 28.47 -19.83
N MET A 85 -9.44 27.27 -20.19
CA MET A 85 -8.67 26.05 -19.96
C MET A 85 -7.30 26.08 -20.67
N LYS A 86 -7.18 26.76 -21.82
CA LYS A 86 -5.91 27.06 -22.52
C LYS A 86 -4.90 27.85 -21.72
N THR A 87 -5.36 28.56 -20.69
CA THR A 87 -4.51 29.41 -19.83
C THR A 87 -4.22 28.76 -18.49
N ILE A 88 -4.96 27.72 -18.13
CA ILE A 88 -4.76 26.96 -16.90
C ILE A 88 -3.69 25.92 -17.19
N ARG A 89 -2.59 26.01 -16.46
CA ARG A 89 -1.53 25.02 -16.44
C ARG A 89 -1.82 23.97 -15.37
N ASP A 90 -1.32 22.76 -15.58
CA ASP A 90 -1.32 21.76 -14.51
C ASP A 90 -0.40 22.18 -13.34
N GLU A 91 -0.53 21.51 -12.20
CA GLU A 91 0.25 21.84 -10.99
C GLU A 91 1.77 21.65 -11.15
N SER A 92 2.22 20.97 -12.21
CA SER A 92 3.63 20.86 -12.60
C SER A 92 4.10 21.95 -13.58
N ASP A 93 3.19 22.80 -14.06
CA ASP A 93 3.45 23.84 -15.08
C ASP A 93 4.00 23.28 -16.42
N GLU A 94 3.67 22.03 -16.74
CA GLU A 94 4.20 21.33 -17.93
C GLU A 94 3.27 21.49 -19.13
N ASP A 95 1.97 21.32 -18.92
CA ASP A 95 0.96 21.36 -19.98
C ASP A 95 -0.23 22.25 -19.61
N ASP A 96 -0.98 22.70 -20.62
CA ASP A 96 -2.30 23.28 -20.38
C ASP A 96 -3.37 22.18 -20.14
N MET A 97 -4.45 22.59 -19.50
CA MET A 97 -5.58 21.74 -19.15
C MET A 97 -6.70 21.79 -20.21
N ASP A 98 -6.43 22.31 -21.42
CA ASP A 98 -7.41 22.49 -22.48
C ASP A 98 -7.96 21.16 -22.98
N ASP A 99 -9.29 21.07 -23.13
CA ASP A 99 -10.00 19.91 -23.72
C ASP A 99 -9.50 18.54 -23.22
N THR A 100 -9.08 18.46 -21.94
CA THR A 100 -8.59 17.20 -21.34
C THR A 100 -9.32 16.82 -20.06
N ILE A 101 -10.29 17.63 -19.62
CA ILE A 101 -10.94 17.44 -18.33
C ILE A 101 -11.96 16.30 -18.41
N GLU A 102 -11.80 15.32 -17.53
CA GLU A 102 -12.70 14.17 -17.44
C GLU A 102 -13.33 13.98 -16.05
N SER A 103 -12.84 14.66 -15.01
CA SER A 103 -13.49 14.69 -13.68
C SER A 103 -13.14 15.96 -12.90
N PHE A 104 -13.91 16.27 -11.85
CA PHE A 104 -13.66 17.43 -10.98
C PHE A 104 -14.21 17.26 -9.56
N GLN A 105 -13.64 18.04 -8.63
CA GLN A 105 -14.13 18.21 -7.26
C GLN A 105 -14.34 19.71 -6.97
N LEU A 106 -15.53 20.08 -6.53
CA LEU A 106 -15.95 21.44 -6.17
C LEU A 106 -16.07 21.57 -4.65
N TYR A 107 -15.47 22.62 -4.12
CA TYR A 107 -15.37 22.95 -2.70
C TYR A 107 -15.92 24.36 -2.44
N ASP A 108 -16.41 24.59 -1.23
CA ASP A 108 -16.87 25.91 -0.74
C ASP A 108 -15.78 26.70 0.02
N HIS A 109 -14.58 26.12 0.10
CA HIS A 109 -13.35 26.74 0.62
C HIS A 109 -12.15 26.10 -0.08
N LYS A 110 -10.96 26.69 0.09
CA LYS A 110 -9.73 26.11 -0.45
C LYS A 110 -9.53 24.74 0.21
N PRO A 111 -9.29 23.65 -0.54
CA PRO A 111 -9.06 22.34 0.05
C PRO A 111 -7.84 22.38 0.97
N ASP A 112 -7.97 21.81 2.17
CA ASP A 112 -6.94 21.79 3.21
C ASP A 112 -5.76 20.87 2.87
N VAL A 113 -5.93 19.97 1.88
CA VAL A 113 -4.97 18.96 1.47
C VAL A 113 -4.71 19.03 -0.04
N ASN A 114 -3.45 18.89 -0.44
CA ASN A 114 -3.05 18.82 -1.85
C ASN A 114 -2.89 17.37 -2.32
N THR A 115 -3.91 16.84 -2.99
CA THR A 115 -3.92 15.46 -3.50
C THR A 115 -2.77 15.14 -4.48
N SER A 116 -2.29 16.12 -5.25
CA SER A 116 -1.14 15.89 -6.15
C SER A 116 0.17 15.70 -5.39
N THR A 117 0.33 16.39 -4.26
CA THR A 117 1.49 16.21 -3.37
C THR A 117 1.49 14.79 -2.80
N ILE A 118 0.33 14.26 -2.40
CA ILE A 118 0.19 12.86 -1.96
C ILE A 118 0.65 11.90 -3.06
N ILE A 119 0.19 12.07 -4.30
CA ILE A 119 0.60 11.21 -5.43
C ILE A 119 2.11 11.30 -5.67
N ASN A 120 2.67 12.51 -5.71
CA ASN A 120 4.11 12.70 -5.92
C ASN A 120 4.96 12.08 -4.81
N ASN A 121 4.52 12.23 -3.55
CA ASN A 121 5.15 11.59 -2.40
C ASN A 121 5.10 10.06 -2.52
N LEU A 122 3.95 9.50 -2.92
CA LEU A 122 3.79 8.06 -3.14
C LEU A 122 4.77 7.54 -4.20
N LEU A 123 4.85 8.21 -5.35
CA LEU A 123 5.73 7.82 -6.46
C LEU A 123 7.22 7.83 -6.05
N ALA A 124 7.61 8.77 -5.19
CA ALA A 124 8.98 8.83 -4.66
C ALA A 124 9.36 7.62 -3.79
N LEU A 125 8.38 6.88 -3.26
CA LEU A 125 8.58 5.68 -2.45
C LEU A 125 8.82 4.39 -3.27
N TYR A 126 8.84 4.50 -4.61
CA TYR A 126 9.15 3.42 -5.55
C TYR A 126 10.39 3.75 -6.39
N PRO A 127 11.60 3.75 -5.80
CA PRO A 127 12.82 4.10 -6.51
C PRO A 127 13.13 3.11 -7.64
N GLY A 128 13.59 3.61 -8.79
CA GLY A 128 13.92 2.78 -9.95
C GLY A 128 12.70 2.25 -10.71
N SER A 129 11.49 2.65 -10.32
CA SER A 129 10.26 2.33 -11.05
C SER A 129 10.14 3.10 -12.37
N VAL A 130 9.27 2.61 -13.24
CA VAL A 130 8.93 3.25 -14.51
C VAL A 130 7.47 3.69 -14.44
N ARG A 131 7.23 5.00 -14.41
CA ARG A 131 5.89 5.55 -14.53
C ARG A 131 5.50 5.64 -15.99
N SER A 132 4.37 5.05 -16.35
CA SER A 132 3.85 5.03 -17.72
C SER A 132 2.33 5.24 -17.73
N ARG A 133 1.74 5.20 -18.92
CA ARG A 133 0.30 5.35 -19.12
C ARG A 133 -0.24 4.11 -19.83
N LYS A 134 -1.22 3.45 -19.20
CA LYS A 134 -1.93 2.28 -19.75
C LYS A 134 -3.42 2.45 -19.51
N ASN A 135 -4.25 2.09 -20.49
CA ASN A 135 -5.72 2.13 -20.36
C ASN A 135 -6.27 3.45 -19.79
N ASN A 136 -5.67 4.58 -20.18
CA ASN A 136 -6.01 5.93 -19.67
C ASN A 136 -5.77 6.16 -18.16
N ARG A 137 -4.97 5.32 -17.50
CA ARG A 137 -4.54 5.52 -16.12
C ARG A 137 -3.03 5.68 -16.09
N TYR A 138 -2.55 6.46 -15.14
CA TYR A 138 -1.12 6.50 -14.82
C TYR A 138 -0.81 5.32 -13.90
N GLU A 139 0.27 4.64 -14.22
CA GLU A 139 0.74 3.48 -13.49
C GLU A 139 2.24 3.56 -13.28
N THR A 140 2.71 2.92 -12.24
CA THR A 140 4.13 2.80 -11.89
C THR A 140 4.47 1.33 -11.79
N GLU A 141 5.38 0.87 -12.64
CA GLU A 141 5.84 -0.52 -12.66
C GLU A 141 7.23 -0.65 -12.03
N TRP A 142 7.43 -1.70 -11.24
CA TRP A 142 8.73 -2.01 -10.63
C TRP A 142 8.90 -3.51 -10.45
N TYR A 143 10.16 -3.93 -10.25
CA TYR A 143 10.48 -5.29 -9.85
C TYR A 143 10.64 -5.35 -8.34
N ALA A 144 10.05 -6.36 -7.71
CA ALA A 144 10.31 -6.74 -6.34
C ALA A 144 10.44 -8.26 -6.26
N GLN A 145 11.37 -8.75 -5.45
CA GLN A 145 11.70 -10.17 -5.40
C GLN A 145 12.10 -10.68 -6.80
N ASP A 146 11.38 -11.60 -7.42
CA ASP A 146 11.62 -12.05 -8.80
C ASP A 146 10.46 -11.76 -9.77
N SER A 147 9.51 -10.91 -9.36
CA SER A 147 8.32 -10.57 -10.13
C SER A 147 8.18 -9.07 -10.38
N GLN A 148 7.38 -8.75 -11.40
CA GLN A 148 7.04 -7.37 -11.74
C GLN A 148 5.65 -7.03 -11.19
N TYR A 149 5.53 -5.84 -10.61
CA TYR A 149 4.28 -5.34 -10.06
C TYR A 149 3.96 -3.97 -10.66
N ARG A 150 2.70 -3.58 -10.51
CA ARG A 150 2.16 -2.29 -10.97
C ARG A 150 1.32 -1.67 -9.87
N ILE A 151 1.38 -0.35 -9.74
CA ILE A 151 0.50 0.45 -8.89
C ILE A 151 -0.07 1.58 -9.73
N TYR A 152 -1.37 1.78 -9.66
CA TYR A 152 -2.03 2.89 -10.33
C TYR A 152 -2.11 4.09 -9.41
N ASP A 153 -2.04 5.29 -9.98
CA ASP A 153 -2.26 6.53 -9.21
C ASP A 153 -3.60 6.43 -8.45
N PRO A 154 -3.63 6.68 -7.13
CA PRO A 154 -4.84 6.56 -6.35
C PRO A 154 -5.88 7.60 -6.76
N SER A 155 -7.15 7.21 -6.71
CA SER A 155 -8.27 8.15 -6.70
C SER A 155 -8.41 8.70 -5.28
N ILE A 156 -8.33 10.03 -5.13
CA ILE A 156 -8.41 10.71 -3.83
C ILE A 156 -9.58 11.69 -3.86
N GLN A 157 -10.59 11.45 -3.03
CA GLN A 157 -11.77 12.30 -2.92
C GLN A 157 -11.81 12.99 -1.56
N LEU A 158 -11.94 14.31 -1.54
CA LEU A 158 -12.13 15.09 -0.31
C LEU A 158 -13.63 15.40 -0.14
N SER A 159 -14.21 14.96 0.98
CA SER A 159 -15.60 15.24 1.34
C SER A 159 -15.68 15.70 2.79
N GLY A 160 -15.95 16.99 3.01
CA GLY A 160 -15.89 17.57 4.35
C GLY A 160 -14.47 17.45 4.93
N ASN A 161 -14.35 16.81 6.09
CA ASN A 161 -13.05 16.57 6.76
C ASN A 161 -12.49 15.17 6.52
N THR A 162 -12.95 14.48 5.48
CA THR A 162 -12.58 13.09 5.19
C THR A 162 -11.97 13.01 3.79
N LEU A 163 -10.78 12.40 3.69
CA LEU A 163 -10.20 11.93 2.44
C LEU A 163 -10.53 10.45 2.25
N SER A 164 -11.15 10.11 1.13
CA SER A 164 -11.35 8.73 0.70
C SER A 164 -10.35 8.36 -0.38
N PHE A 165 -9.69 7.22 -0.20
CA PHE A 165 -8.67 6.67 -1.10
C PHE A 165 -9.20 5.43 -1.81
N SER A 166 -8.91 5.30 -3.11
CA SER A 166 -9.06 4.07 -3.87
C SER A 166 -7.81 3.85 -4.71
N MET A 167 -7.14 2.71 -4.55
CA MET A 167 -5.86 2.41 -5.20
C MET A 167 -5.82 0.99 -5.72
N ASP A 168 -5.35 0.83 -6.95
CA ASP A 168 -5.29 -0.46 -7.60
C ASP A 168 -3.83 -0.91 -7.73
N LEU A 169 -3.58 -2.19 -7.54
CA LEU A 169 -2.27 -2.83 -7.75
C LEU A 169 -2.44 -4.09 -8.58
N ASP A 170 -1.41 -4.38 -9.38
CA ASP A 170 -1.31 -5.63 -10.13
C ASP A 170 0.00 -6.37 -9.81
N HIS A 171 -0.04 -7.69 -9.77
CA HIS A 171 1.11 -8.55 -10.07
C HIS A 171 1.03 -8.93 -11.56
N ILE A 172 2.05 -8.54 -12.33
CA ILE A 172 2.03 -8.68 -13.79
C ILE A 172 2.36 -10.12 -14.17
N GLN A 173 1.43 -10.79 -14.86
CA GLN A 173 1.63 -12.14 -15.36
C GLN A 173 1.54 -12.22 -16.89
N LEU A 174 1.86 -13.39 -17.46
CA LEU A 174 1.82 -13.61 -18.90
C LEU A 174 0.39 -13.67 -19.47
N GLU A 175 -0.55 -14.26 -18.73
CA GLU A 175 -1.92 -14.50 -19.21
C GLU A 175 -2.92 -13.52 -18.59
N GLN A 176 -2.99 -13.47 -17.27
CA GLN A 176 -3.89 -12.59 -16.52
C GLN A 176 -3.17 -12.07 -15.28
N ASP A 177 -3.08 -10.74 -15.16
CA ASP A 177 -2.52 -10.08 -13.97
C ASP A 177 -3.36 -10.44 -12.73
N ASP A 178 -2.71 -10.66 -11.58
CA ASP A 178 -3.44 -10.65 -10.31
C ASP A 178 -3.71 -9.21 -9.91
N HIS A 179 -4.92 -8.93 -9.48
CA HIS A 179 -5.39 -7.59 -9.24
C HIS A 179 -5.86 -7.42 -7.80
N ALA A 180 -5.54 -6.26 -7.22
CA ALA A 180 -6.03 -5.85 -5.91
C ALA A 180 -6.58 -4.42 -5.98
N VAL A 181 -7.73 -4.20 -5.36
CA VAL A 181 -8.32 -2.86 -5.15
C VAL A 181 -8.36 -2.57 -3.66
N ILE A 182 -7.74 -1.47 -3.26
CA ILE A 182 -7.64 -0.99 -1.88
C ILE A 182 -8.57 0.22 -1.75
N THR A 183 -9.38 0.27 -0.69
CA THR A 183 -10.17 1.44 -0.32
C THR A 183 -10.12 1.69 1.18
N PHE A 184 -9.98 2.94 1.59
CA PHE A 184 -10.08 3.38 2.99
C PHE A 184 -10.28 4.90 3.05
N SER A 185 -10.61 5.42 4.24
CA SER A 185 -10.77 6.85 4.44
C SER A 185 -10.06 7.32 5.71
N MET A 186 -9.49 8.53 5.65
CA MET A 186 -8.80 9.18 6.76
C MET A 186 -9.31 10.61 6.96
N ASP A 187 -9.25 11.11 8.18
CA ASP A 187 -9.56 12.50 8.49
C ASP A 187 -8.37 13.43 8.17
N LEU A 188 -8.61 14.74 8.20
CA LEU A 188 -7.56 15.77 8.02
C LEU A 188 -6.52 15.82 9.16
N ASN A 189 -6.66 14.99 10.19
CA ASN A 189 -5.66 14.80 11.23
C ASN A 189 -4.87 13.50 11.05
N GLY A 190 -5.10 12.75 9.97
CA GLY A 190 -4.41 11.49 9.72
C GLY A 190 -5.02 10.26 10.40
N GLY A 191 -6.19 10.36 11.03
CA GLY A 191 -6.86 9.22 11.65
C GLY A 191 -7.77 8.46 10.69
N PHE A 192 -7.81 7.13 10.78
CA PHE A 192 -8.77 6.34 10.01
C PHE A 192 -10.22 6.67 10.39
N VAL A 193 -11.05 6.95 9.39
CA VAL A 193 -12.49 7.19 9.51
C VAL A 193 -13.27 5.92 9.17
N ASP A 194 -12.82 5.22 8.13
CA ASP A 194 -13.40 3.96 7.67
C ASP A 194 -12.36 2.84 7.70
N GLN A 195 -12.87 1.61 7.66
CA GLN A 195 -12.03 0.41 7.62
C GLN A 195 -11.24 0.34 6.30
N ILE A 196 -10.06 -0.28 6.35
CA ILE A 196 -9.32 -0.63 5.13
C ILE A 196 -9.98 -1.88 4.54
N LYS A 197 -10.43 -1.75 3.30
CA LYS A 197 -10.99 -2.84 2.50
C LYS A 197 -10.04 -3.12 1.34
N VAL A 198 -9.70 -4.40 1.16
CA VAL A 198 -8.99 -4.86 -0.04
C VAL A 198 -9.86 -5.92 -0.72
N THR A 199 -9.97 -5.87 -2.05
CA THR A 199 -10.56 -6.95 -2.84
C THR A 199 -9.52 -7.50 -3.80
N TYR A 200 -9.49 -8.82 -3.97
CA TYR A 200 -8.55 -9.51 -4.83
C TYR A 200 -9.27 -10.20 -5.98
N ASP A 201 -8.69 -10.10 -7.17
CA ASP A 201 -9.01 -10.91 -8.34
C ASP A 201 -7.71 -11.54 -8.84
N ILE A 202 -7.45 -12.77 -8.42
CA ILE A 202 -6.16 -13.47 -8.61
C ILE A 202 -6.39 -14.55 -9.66
N ALA A 203 -5.54 -14.57 -10.68
CA ALA A 203 -5.63 -15.52 -11.77
C ALA A 203 -5.54 -16.95 -11.20
N ASP A 204 -6.44 -17.83 -11.64
CA ASP A 204 -6.51 -19.25 -11.25
C ASP A 204 -6.65 -19.57 -9.74
N ALA A 205 -6.86 -18.58 -8.85
CA ALA A 205 -7.07 -18.80 -7.41
C ALA A 205 -8.57 -18.76 -7.02
N THR A 206 -8.91 -19.35 -5.86
CA THR A 206 -10.25 -19.17 -5.29
C THR A 206 -10.42 -17.69 -4.90
N GLN A 207 -11.48 -17.04 -5.37
CA GLN A 207 -11.76 -15.64 -5.02
C GLN A 207 -11.69 -15.43 -3.51
N VAL A 208 -10.88 -14.48 -3.04
CA VAL A 208 -10.84 -14.08 -1.64
C VAL A 208 -12.22 -13.52 -1.29
N PRO A 209 -12.99 -14.13 -0.37
CA PRO A 209 -14.34 -13.67 -0.10
C PRO A 209 -14.33 -12.21 0.38
N GLU A 210 -15.24 -11.37 -0.11
CA GLU A 210 -15.32 -9.95 0.28
C GLU A 210 -15.51 -9.72 1.80
N TRP A 211 -15.94 -10.75 2.55
CA TRP A 211 -16.04 -10.70 4.01
C TRP A 211 -14.72 -11.01 4.72
N ALA A 212 -13.77 -11.69 4.07
CA ALA A 212 -12.48 -12.02 4.66
C ALA A 212 -11.69 -10.74 4.95
N ILE A 213 -11.78 -9.72 4.08
CA ILE A 213 -11.02 -8.48 4.18
C ILE A 213 -11.93 -7.31 4.57
N LYS A 214 -12.52 -7.41 5.75
CA LYS A 214 -13.19 -6.28 6.42
C LYS A 214 -12.52 -6.09 7.77
N LEU A 215 -11.48 -5.28 7.80
CA LEU A 215 -10.61 -5.17 8.98
C LEU A 215 -10.63 -3.75 9.50
N ILE A 216 -11.36 -3.57 10.61
CA ILE A 216 -11.18 -2.61 11.73
C ILE A 216 -12.46 -2.73 12.60
N ASP A 217 -12.77 -3.92 13.14
CA ASP A 217 -13.86 -4.00 14.15
C ASP A 217 -13.62 -4.98 15.32
N GLY A 218 -12.38 -5.46 15.54
CA GLY A 218 -12.07 -6.00 16.87
C GLY A 218 -10.91 -6.97 17.04
N THR A 219 -10.27 -7.46 15.97
CA THR A 219 -9.57 -8.75 16.08
C THR A 219 -8.21 -8.73 16.78
N ILE A 220 -7.53 -7.57 16.96
CA ILE A 220 -6.45 -7.50 17.97
C ILE A 220 -6.26 -6.08 18.54
N GLU A 221 -7.16 -5.65 19.44
CA GLU A 221 -6.86 -4.50 20.31
C GLU A 221 -5.51 -4.66 21.05
N ALA A 222 -5.08 -5.89 21.38
CA ALA A 222 -3.83 -6.16 22.10
C ALA A 222 -2.54 -5.80 21.32
N ALA A 223 -2.44 -6.09 20.01
CA ALA A 223 -1.30 -5.70 19.16
C ALA A 223 -1.31 -4.20 18.90
N LYS A 224 -2.51 -3.61 18.74
CA LYS A 224 -2.69 -2.16 18.66
C LYS A 224 -2.17 -1.46 19.91
N TYR A 225 -2.54 -1.91 21.11
CA TYR A 225 -2.00 -1.33 22.35
C TYR A 225 -0.49 -1.60 22.51
N GLY A 226 0.02 -2.73 22.01
CA GLY A 226 1.45 -3.03 21.86
C GLY A 226 2.21 -2.00 21.04
N ALA A 227 1.76 -1.80 19.82
CA ALA A 227 2.33 -0.81 18.91
C ALA A 227 2.17 0.62 19.45
N MET A 228 1.07 0.94 20.14
CA MET A 228 0.88 2.23 20.82
C MET A 228 1.88 2.45 21.97
N ALA A 229 2.10 1.46 22.84
CA ALA A 229 3.03 1.56 23.96
C ALA A 229 4.49 1.70 23.50
N ILE A 230 4.84 1.03 22.40
CA ILE A 230 6.14 1.12 21.74
C ILE A 230 6.35 2.50 21.11
N ALA A 231 5.33 3.01 20.43
CA ALA A 231 5.40 4.30 19.78
C ALA A 231 5.34 5.47 20.79
N ASP A 232 4.77 5.29 22.00
CA ASP A 232 4.81 6.28 23.13
C ASP A 232 6.25 6.61 23.58
N GLY A 233 7.23 5.75 23.28
CA GLY A 233 8.66 6.03 23.47
C GLY A 233 9.31 6.90 22.39
N ALA A 234 8.61 7.18 21.28
CA ALA A 234 9.11 7.99 20.17
C ALA A 234 8.94 9.48 20.46
N VAL A 235 10.06 10.21 20.58
CA VAL A 235 10.05 11.67 20.71
C VAL A 235 9.82 12.29 19.34
N ILE A 236 8.60 12.73 19.07
CA ILE A 236 8.23 13.47 17.85
C ILE A 236 8.34 14.99 18.11
N VAL A 237 9.17 15.69 17.36
CA VAL A 237 9.34 17.16 17.41
C VAL A 237 9.05 17.69 16.01
N LEU A 238 7.82 18.13 15.80
CA LEU A 238 7.42 18.78 14.54
C LEU A 238 8.09 20.17 14.49
N THR A 239 9.00 20.39 13.53
CA THR A 239 9.61 21.71 13.32
C THR A 239 8.81 22.54 12.30
N ASP A 240 8.59 23.80 12.66
CA ASP A 240 7.80 24.83 11.97
C ASP A 240 7.97 24.89 10.45
N GLY A 241 6.88 24.63 9.73
CA GLY A 241 6.73 24.83 8.28
C GLY A 241 5.45 25.59 7.94
N VAL A 242 5.41 26.88 8.28
CA VAL A 242 4.53 27.96 7.75
C VAL A 242 3.05 27.59 7.44
N GLY A 243 2.18 27.80 8.44
CA GLY A 243 0.79 28.25 8.21
C GLY A 243 -0.31 27.29 8.65
N VAL A 244 -0.87 27.56 9.84
CA VAL A 244 -1.98 26.87 10.53
C VAL A 244 -1.57 25.59 11.26
N VAL A 245 -1.38 25.78 12.56
CA VAL A 245 -1.02 24.77 13.55
C VAL A 245 -2.22 23.86 13.81
N ALA A 246 -2.24 22.67 13.21
CA ALA A 246 -2.85 21.51 13.85
C ALA A 246 -1.70 20.72 14.50
N THR A 247 -1.38 21.01 15.76
CA THR A 247 -0.58 20.07 16.56
C THR A 247 -1.41 18.81 16.73
N VAL A 248 -1.24 17.83 15.85
CA VAL A 248 -1.66 16.47 16.15
C VAL A 248 -0.79 16.05 17.33
N GLU A 249 -1.43 15.77 18.47
CA GLU A 249 -0.71 15.28 19.65
C GLU A 249 0.16 14.09 19.23
N ILE A 250 1.42 14.08 19.66
CA ILE A 250 2.42 13.03 19.36
C ILE A 250 1.80 11.63 19.54
N ASN A 251 1.00 11.46 20.60
CA ASN A 251 0.26 10.25 20.95
C ASN A 251 -0.76 9.80 19.88
N ARG A 252 -1.32 10.72 19.08
CA ARG A 252 -2.20 10.41 17.96
C ARG A 252 -1.44 9.90 16.74
N LEU A 253 -0.30 10.51 16.37
CA LEU A 253 0.55 10.01 15.29
C LEU A 253 1.08 8.60 15.59
N ILE A 254 1.51 8.41 16.83
CA ILE A 254 1.86 7.11 17.41
C ILE A 254 0.71 6.10 17.23
N LYS A 255 -0.51 6.49 17.59
CA LYS A 255 -1.70 5.65 17.43
C LYS A 255 -1.97 5.32 15.97
N TYR A 256 -1.84 6.27 15.04
CA TYR A 256 -2.15 6.02 13.64
C TYR A 256 -1.10 5.15 12.95
N THR A 257 0.17 5.32 13.31
CA THR A 257 1.24 4.39 12.95
C THR A 257 0.93 3.00 13.50
N ALA A 258 0.56 2.89 14.78
CA ALA A 258 0.21 1.61 15.38
C ALA A 258 -0.98 0.93 14.67
N GLU A 259 -1.97 1.71 14.23
CA GLU A 259 -3.10 1.23 13.41
C GLU A 259 -2.64 0.74 12.03
N ALA A 260 -1.72 1.45 11.37
CA ALA A 260 -1.13 1.02 10.09
C ALA A 260 -0.27 -0.25 10.22
N LEU A 261 0.54 -0.35 11.29
CA LEU A 261 1.32 -1.55 11.60
C LEU A 261 0.42 -2.76 11.89
N THR A 262 -0.62 -2.55 12.70
CA THR A 262 -1.61 -3.59 13.01
C THR A 262 -2.34 -4.04 11.75
N PHE A 263 -2.69 -3.11 10.86
CA PHE A 263 -3.24 -3.47 9.56
C PHE A 263 -2.29 -4.36 8.75
N CYS A 264 -1.00 -4.04 8.64
CA CYS A 264 -0.05 -4.87 7.88
C CYS A 264 0.10 -6.27 8.47
N VAL A 265 0.01 -6.40 9.81
CA VAL A 265 -0.08 -7.68 10.52
C VAL A 265 -1.36 -8.45 10.14
N ASP A 266 -2.52 -7.80 10.27
CA ASP A 266 -3.84 -8.41 10.07
C ASP A 266 -4.06 -8.82 8.61
N HIS A 267 -3.68 -7.93 7.69
CA HIS A 267 -3.82 -8.10 6.26
C HIS A 267 -3.12 -9.37 5.79
N LEU A 268 -1.88 -9.59 6.23
CA LEU A 268 -1.21 -10.86 5.95
C LEU A 268 -1.92 -12.05 6.57
N ASN A 269 -2.27 -12.02 7.86
CA ASN A 269 -2.86 -13.19 8.51
C ASN A 269 -4.12 -13.72 7.80
N ILE A 270 -4.92 -12.80 7.27
CA ILE A 270 -6.20 -13.09 6.61
C ILE A 270 -6.01 -13.41 5.14
N VAL A 271 -5.19 -12.64 4.44
CA VAL A 271 -4.99 -12.78 2.99
C VAL A 271 -4.06 -13.96 2.68
N LEU A 272 -3.03 -14.19 3.50
CA LEU A 272 -2.17 -15.37 3.38
C LEU A 272 -2.98 -16.68 3.55
N GLY A 273 -4.09 -16.65 4.29
CA GLY A 273 -4.95 -17.83 4.43
C GLY A 273 -5.93 -18.07 3.28
N ALA A 274 -6.32 -17.00 2.57
CA ALA A 274 -7.42 -17.04 1.60
C ALA A 274 -6.94 -17.03 0.14
N VAL A 275 -5.80 -16.41 -0.16
CA VAL A 275 -5.28 -16.21 -1.53
C VAL A 275 -4.70 -17.50 -2.14
N PHE A 276 -4.17 -18.41 -1.34
CA PHE A 276 -3.21 -19.41 -1.85
C PHE A 276 -3.77 -20.76 -2.25
N LYS A 277 -5.05 -20.82 -2.66
CA LYS A 277 -5.65 -22.12 -3.00
C LYS A 277 -5.10 -22.77 -4.27
N LEU A 278 -4.42 -22.05 -5.17
CA LEU A 278 -3.89 -22.58 -6.44
C LEU A 278 -2.82 -21.62 -7.04
N GLN A 279 -1.50 -21.81 -6.87
CA GLN A 279 -0.51 -20.89 -7.48
C GLN A 279 0.70 -21.57 -8.15
N SER A 280 1.22 -20.95 -9.22
CA SER A 280 2.36 -21.43 -10.05
C SER A 280 3.64 -20.62 -9.93
N ASP A 281 3.59 -19.45 -9.29
CA ASP A 281 4.74 -18.55 -9.22
C ASP A 281 4.87 -17.87 -7.84
N GLY A 282 6.11 -17.54 -7.48
CA GLY A 282 6.42 -16.87 -6.22
C GLY A 282 6.07 -15.39 -6.19
N GLY A 283 5.66 -14.81 -7.32
CA GLY A 283 5.18 -13.44 -7.40
C GLY A 283 3.79 -13.29 -6.80
N THR A 284 2.91 -14.24 -7.13
CA THR A 284 1.55 -14.26 -6.59
C THR A 284 1.57 -14.53 -5.08
N ALA A 285 2.47 -15.41 -4.62
CA ALA A 285 2.70 -15.64 -3.19
C ALA A 285 3.11 -14.37 -2.44
N ASN A 286 3.90 -13.51 -3.09
CA ASN A 286 4.39 -12.26 -2.51
C ASN A 286 3.42 -11.07 -2.71
N PHE A 287 2.39 -11.21 -3.56
CA PHE A 287 1.48 -10.11 -3.88
C PHE A 287 0.73 -9.51 -2.67
N PRO A 288 0.25 -10.29 -1.68
CA PRO A 288 -0.32 -9.73 -0.44
C PRO A 288 0.65 -8.83 0.34
N ALA A 289 1.93 -9.18 0.36
CA ALA A 289 2.98 -8.40 0.99
C ALA A 289 3.17 -7.05 0.26
N ILE A 290 3.16 -7.08 -1.09
CA ILE A 290 3.21 -5.88 -1.93
C ILE A 290 2.01 -4.96 -1.70
N VAL A 291 0.80 -5.51 -1.56
CA VAL A 291 -0.40 -4.73 -1.22
C VAL A 291 -0.26 -4.07 0.16
N SER A 292 0.29 -4.77 1.16
CA SER A 292 0.60 -4.19 2.48
C SER A 292 1.55 -3.00 2.37
N HIS A 293 2.61 -3.13 1.58
CA HIS A 293 3.53 -2.04 1.29
C HIS A 293 2.86 -0.87 0.56
N GLY A 294 1.98 -1.13 -0.41
CA GLY A 294 1.22 -0.08 -1.10
C GLY A 294 0.40 0.77 -0.13
N ILE A 295 -0.29 0.13 0.81
CA ILE A 295 -1.09 0.80 1.83
C ILE A 295 -0.20 1.63 2.76
N ALA A 296 0.86 1.02 3.29
CA ALA A 296 1.81 1.71 4.16
C ALA A 296 2.46 2.93 3.48
N ARG A 297 2.83 2.80 2.20
CA ARG A 297 3.40 3.89 1.39
C ARG A 297 2.38 5.00 1.10
N LEU A 298 1.12 4.67 0.83
CA LEU A 298 0.07 5.67 0.62
C LEU A 298 -0.23 6.46 1.90
N ILE A 299 -0.28 5.79 3.05
CA ILE A 299 -0.43 6.45 4.36
C ILE A 299 0.77 7.37 4.63
N LEU A 300 1.99 6.88 4.39
CA LEU A 300 3.21 7.69 4.53
C LEU A 300 3.17 8.93 3.62
N ALA A 301 2.78 8.77 2.37
CA ALA A 301 2.67 9.86 1.40
C ALA A 301 1.66 10.93 1.83
N TYR A 302 0.56 10.52 2.46
CA TYR A 302 -0.43 11.42 3.04
C TYR A 302 0.12 12.16 4.27
N TYR A 303 0.81 11.48 5.19
CA TYR A 303 1.43 12.14 6.34
C TYR A 303 2.53 13.13 5.94
N GLN A 304 3.31 12.82 4.90
CA GLN A 304 4.28 13.76 4.35
C GLN A 304 3.63 15.01 3.74
N GLU A 305 2.39 14.90 3.24
CA GLU A 305 1.63 16.06 2.78
C GLU A 305 1.11 16.88 3.97
N LEU A 306 0.51 16.24 4.97
CA LEU A 306 -0.07 16.92 6.13
C LEU A 306 0.97 17.63 7.00
N TYR A 307 2.10 16.97 7.22
CA TYR A 307 3.08 17.37 8.25
C TYR A 307 4.43 17.79 7.66
N GLY A 308 4.59 17.69 6.34
CA GLY A 308 5.85 17.93 5.66
C GLY A 308 6.84 16.76 5.81
N PRO A 309 8.11 16.96 5.39
CA PRO A 309 9.15 15.94 5.50
C PRO A 309 9.36 15.54 6.96
N ASP A 310 9.59 14.25 7.21
CA ASP A 310 9.90 13.76 8.56
C ASP A 310 11.26 14.33 9.03
N PRO A 311 11.31 15.16 10.09
CA PRO A 311 12.53 15.79 10.56
C PRO A 311 13.41 14.85 11.42
N HIS A 312 12.97 13.62 11.68
CA HIS A 312 13.66 12.68 12.57
C HIS A 312 14.67 11.79 11.85
N ASP A 313 15.66 11.28 12.61
CA ASP A 313 16.52 10.20 12.14
C ASP A 313 15.63 9.00 11.79
N ALA A 314 15.38 8.82 10.50
CA ALA A 314 14.59 7.73 10.00
C ALA A 314 15.34 6.41 10.20
N LEU A 315 14.59 5.36 10.53
CA LEU A 315 15.09 4.01 10.30
C LEU A 315 15.45 3.89 8.81
N GLY A 316 16.57 3.22 8.53
CA GLY A 316 17.01 2.92 7.18
C GLY A 316 17.33 1.44 7.05
N PHE A 317 17.58 1.01 5.81
CA PHE A 317 18.07 -0.34 5.53
C PHE A 317 19.56 -0.31 5.21
N ASN A 318 20.37 -0.89 6.10
CA ASN A 318 21.81 -1.00 5.90
C ASN A 318 22.17 -2.30 5.18
N GLU A 319 22.34 -2.21 3.86
CA GLU A 319 22.65 -3.36 3.01
C GLU A 319 23.91 -4.13 3.43
N GLN A 320 24.95 -3.44 3.90
CA GLN A 320 26.19 -4.10 4.31
C GLN A 320 25.98 -4.92 5.59
N ARG A 321 25.18 -4.44 6.54
CA ARG A 321 24.84 -5.19 7.76
C ARG A 321 23.98 -6.42 7.43
N PHE A 322 23.02 -6.28 6.51
CA PHE A 322 22.24 -7.41 6.02
C PHE A 322 23.15 -8.50 5.44
N LEU A 323 24.00 -8.12 4.47
CA LEU A 323 24.90 -9.04 3.79
C LEU A 323 25.92 -9.69 4.74
N ASN A 324 26.49 -8.92 5.68
CA ASN A 324 27.42 -9.43 6.68
C ASN A 324 26.77 -10.50 7.58
N THR A 325 25.50 -10.33 7.95
CA THR A 325 24.78 -11.30 8.79
C THR A 325 24.55 -12.64 8.08
N LEU A 326 24.52 -12.63 6.75
CA LEU A 326 24.44 -13.83 5.91
C LEU A 326 25.83 -14.40 5.53
N ASP A 327 26.91 -13.79 6.00
CA ASP A 327 28.30 -14.08 5.59
C ASP A 327 28.52 -13.90 4.07
N LYS A 328 27.94 -12.83 3.51
CA LYS A 328 27.95 -12.54 2.07
C LYS A 328 28.40 -11.12 1.78
N ASN A 329 28.97 -10.94 0.59
CA ASN A 329 29.31 -9.65 -0.03
C ASN A 329 29.82 -9.95 -1.46
N PRO A 330 29.33 -9.32 -2.54
CA PRO A 330 28.25 -8.33 -2.65
C PRO A 330 26.88 -8.98 -2.99
N TRP A 331 25.85 -8.14 -3.18
CA TRP A 331 24.64 -8.52 -3.90
C TRP A 331 24.95 -9.06 -5.30
N GLN A 332 24.13 -10.01 -5.77
CA GLN A 332 24.11 -10.49 -7.13
C GLN A 332 23.01 -9.76 -7.92
N TYR A 333 23.32 -9.38 -9.16
CA TYR A 333 22.43 -8.60 -10.05
C TYR A 333 22.11 -9.35 -11.36
N THR A 334 22.20 -10.69 -11.34
CA THR A 334 21.95 -11.53 -12.52
C THR A 334 20.46 -11.80 -12.78
N LYS A 335 19.59 -11.33 -11.88
CA LYS A 335 18.12 -11.36 -11.97
C LYS A 335 17.58 -9.92 -11.94
N HIS A 336 16.27 -9.74 -12.11
CA HIS A 336 15.64 -8.41 -12.15
C HIS A 336 15.78 -7.59 -10.86
N ASN A 337 15.78 -8.26 -9.69
CA ASN A 337 16.05 -7.64 -8.41
C ASN A 337 17.36 -8.20 -7.81
N PRO A 338 18.10 -7.43 -6.99
CA PRO A 338 19.28 -7.94 -6.32
C PRO A 338 18.94 -9.10 -5.39
N PHE A 339 19.84 -10.06 -5.29
CA PHE A 339 19.69 -11.22 -4.42
C PHE A 339 21.03 -11.71 -3.87
N VAL A 340 20.97 -12.59 -2.89
CA VAL A 340 22.13 -13.25 -2.31
C VAL A 340 21.85 -14.72 -2.11
N GLU A 341 22.81 -15.57 -2.44
CA GLU A 341 22.74 -17.01 -2.21
C GLU A 341 23.59 -17.40 -1.01
N PHE A 342 23.01 -18.16 -0.09
CA PHE A 342 23.63 -18.59 1.15
C PHE A 342 23.30 -20.06 1.43
N SER A 343 23.98 -20.64 2.42
CA SER A 343 23.76 -22.03 2.79
C SER A 343 23.30 -22.09 4.24
N GLU A 344 22.32 -22.95 4.48
CA GLU A 344 21.87 -23.34 5.82
C GLU A 344 21.93 -24.87 5.88
N ASP A 345 22.57 -25.39 6.93
CA ASP A 345 23.05 -26.78 6.99
C ASP A 345 23.82 -27.20 5.72
N ALA A 346 23.28 -28.16 4.95
CA ALA A 346 23.86 -28.70 3.73
C ALA A 346 23.15 -28.21 2.46
N TYR A 347 22.19 -27.28 2.58
CA TYR A 347 21.32 -26.85 1.50
C TYR A 347 21.57 -25.39 1.11
N SER A 348 21.24 -25.06 -0.13
CA SER A 348 21.41 -23.72 -0.70
C SER A 348 20.09 -22.99 -0.78
N TYR A 349 20.13 -21.70 -0.44
CA TYR A 349 18.98 -20.81 -0.40
C TYR A 349 19.31 -19.48 -1.07
N ARG A 350 18.28 -18.78 -1.51
CA ARG A 350 18.37 -17.43 -2.09
C ARG A 350 17.48 -16.49 -1.32
N SER A 351 18.02 -15.38 -0.82
CA SER A 351 17.24 -14.25 -0.33
C SER A 351 17.30 -13.13 -1.37
N TYR A 352 16.17 -12.57 -1.75
CA TYR A 352 16.14 -11.34 -2.54
C TYR A 352 16.34 -10.12 -1.63
N TYR A 353 16.52 -8.96 -2.25
CA TYR A 353 16.53 -7.66 -1.56
C TYR A 353 15.18 -7.44 -0.86
N PRO A 354 15.13 -7.21 0.47
CA PRO A 354 13.88 -6.97 1.17
C PRO A 354 13.17 -5.71 0.67
N ASP A 355 11.85 -5.79 0.44
CA ASP A 355 11.05 -4.59 0.22
C ASP A 355 10.81 -3.92 1.57
N ASN A 356 11.12 -2.62 1.69
CA ASN A 356 11.10 -1.88 2.95
C ASN A 356 10.18 -0.67 2.83
N THR A 357 9.39 -0.43 3.88
CA THR A 357 8.60 0.80 4.05
C THR A 357 8.74 1.31 5.47
N PHE A 358 9.25 2.53 5.61
CA PHE A 358 9.52 3.18 6.88
C PHE A 358 8.36 4.13 7.21
N PHE A 359 7.77 3.99 8.39
CA PHE A 359 6.61 4.80 8.77
C PHE A 359 7.02 6.19 9.25
N TYR A 360 6.12 7.15 9.07
CA TYR A 360 6.33 8.54 9.45
C TYR A 360 6.61 8.69 10.96
N ALA A 361 7.46 9.65 11.32
CA ALA A 361 7.79 10.06 12.67
C ALA A 361 8.30 8.94 13.58
N LYS A 362 9.28 8.17 13.09
CA LYS A 362 9.82 6.97 13.75
C LYS A 362 8.75 5.91 14.02
N GLY A 363 7.81 5.73 13.10
CA GLY A 363 6.75 4.76 13.28
C GLY A 363 7.16 3.28 13.20
N GLY A 364 8.45 2.99 13.06
CA GLY A 364 8.95 1.65 12.79
C GLY A 364 9.09 1.39 11.28
N ALA A 365 9.17 0.10 10.91
CA ALA A 365 9.33 -0.31 9.53
C ALA A 365 8.56 -1.60 9.23
N LEU A 366 7.98 -1.67 8.03
CA LEU A 366 7.48 -2.88 7.40
C LEU A 366 8.57 -3.39 6.45
N SER A 367 8.94 -4.66 6.57
CA SER A 367 9.92 -5.29 5.69
C SER A 367 9.46 -6.67 5.24
N THR A 368 9.57 -6.94 3.94
CA THR A 368 9.14 -8.22 3.35
C THR A 368 10.23 -8.79 2.46
N VAL A 369 10.36 -10.12 2.43
CA VAL A 369 11.36 -10.79 1.61
C VAL A 369 10.90 -12.17 1.19
N LYS A 370 11.24 -12.55 -0.04
CA LYS A 370 11.09 -13.90 -0.57
C LYS A 370 12.41 -14.66 -0.42
N ILE A 371 12.30 -15.91 0.02
CA ILE A 371 13.44 -16.81 0.22
C ILE A 371 13.17 -18.09 -0.57
N ASP A 372 14.02 -18.39 -1.55
CA ASP A 372 13.92 -19.61 -2.35
C ASP A 372 14.80 -20.71 -1.74
N ALA A 373 14.29 -21.93 -1.69
CA ALA A 373 15.12 -23.13 -1.62
C ALA A 373 15.64 -23.44 -3.02
N ILE A 374 16.95 -23.30 -3.24
CA ILE A 374 17.55 -23.53 -4.56
C ILE A 374 17.56 -25.03 -4.81
N THR A 375 16.73 -25.48 -5.75
CA THR A 375 16.64 -26.88 -6.13
C THR A 375 17.13 -27.09 -7.56
N ASP A 376 17.44 -28.34 -7.91
CA ASP A 376 17.73 -28.70 -9.32
C ASP A 376 16.46 -28.72 -10.20
N ASN A 377 15.29 -28.41 -9.63
CA ASN A 377 14.03 -28.34 -10.36
C ASN A 377 13.94 -27.06 -11.19
N ARG A 378 13.00 -27.04 -12.14
CA ARG A 378 12.71 -25.82 -12.93
C ARG A 378 12.04 -24.71 -12.12
N ILE A 379 11.55 -25.02 -10.91
CA ILE A 379 10.81 -24.11 -10.03
C ILE A 379 11.28 -24.38 -8.59
N ASP A 380 11.65 -23.32 -7.87
CA ASP A 380 12.14 -23.36 -6.48
C ASP A 380 10.98 -23.28 -5.48
N ASP A 381 10.97 -24.12 -4.45
CA ASP A 381 10.07 -23.93 -3.28
C ASP A 381 10.43 -22.59 -2.62
N HIS A 382 9.46 -21.82 -2.17
CA HIS A 382 9.73 -20.47 -1.66
C HIS A 382 8.94 -20.15 -0.39
N LEU A 383 9.53 -19.29 0.42
CA LEU A 383 8.95 -18.76 1.64
C LEU A 383 8.85 -17.25 1.51
N VAL A 384 7.67 -16.70 1.82
CA VAL A 384 7.47 -15.25 1.95
C VAL A 384 7.47 -14.92 3.43
N LEU A 385 8.33 -13.98 3.82
CA LEU A 385 8.49 -13.50 5.19
C LEU A 385 8.11 -12.02 5.23
N GLN A 386 7.31 -11.64 6.21
CA GLN A 386 7.05 -10.24 6.55
C GLN A 386 7.36 -10.02 8.02
N ALA A 387 8.09 -8.95 8.28
CA ALA A 387 8.46 -8.52 9.60
C ALA A 387 8.13 -7.05 9.79
N ILE A 388 7.74 -6.73 11.02
CA ILE A 388 7.56 -5.36 11.48
C ILE A 388 8.58 -5.08 12.55
N PHE A 389 9.23 -3.94 12.41
CA PHE A 389 10.23 -3.44 13.33
C PHE A 389 9.69 -2.21 14.05
N ASP A 390 9.99 -2.12 15.33
CA ASP A 390 9.65 -1.00 16.19
C ASP A 390 10.48 0.26 15.83
N PRO A 391 10.18 1.43 16.41
CA PRO A 391 10.92 2.68 16.23
C PRO A 391 12.44 2.60 16.50
N TYR A 392 12.90 1.56 17.18
CA TYR A 392 14.30 1.32 17.53
C TYR A 392 14.94 0.21 16.68
N GLY A 393 14.24 -0.29 15.66
CA GLY A 393 14.70 -1.36 14.79
C GLY A 393 14.58 -2.76 15.39
N LYS A 394 13.85 -2.94 16.49
CA LYS A 394 13.66 -4.28 17.10
C LYS A 394 12.46 -4.98 16.49
N LEU A 395 12.57 -6.30 16.32
CA LEU A 395 11.46 -7.10 15.80
C LEU A 395 10.24 -7.01 16.73
N PHE A 396 9.12 -6.54 16.18
CA PHE A 396 7.85 -6.37 16.88
C PHE A 396 6.82 -7.41 16.48
N ALA A 397 6.73 -7.72 15.19
CA ALA A 397 5.84 -8.75 14.68
C ALA A 397 6.46 -9.48 13.49
N VAL A 398 6.06 -10.73 13.30
CA VAL A 398 6.52 -11.57 12.20
C VAL A 398 5.42 -12.53 11.75
N ALA A 399 5.35 -12.73 10.44
CA ALA A 399 4.53 -13.73 9.80
C ALA A 399 5.21 -14.25 8.54
N GLY A 400 4.81 -15.43 8.11
CA GLY A 400 5.31 -16.01 6.88
C GLY A 400 4.57 -17.26 6.47
N CYS A 401 4.68 -17.57 5.19
CA CYS A 401 4.09 -18.74 4.54
C CYS A 401 5.12 -19.42 3.64
N ILE A 402 4.93 -20.71 3.40
CA ILE A 402 5.78 -21.52 2.54
C ILE A 402 4.94 -22.12 1.42
N ASP A 403 5.42 -22.01 0.18
CA ASP A 403 4.85 -22.69 -0.98
C ASP A 403 5.77 -23.84 -1.39
N ILE A 404 5.17 -24.99 -1.68
CA ILE A 404 5.88 -26.20 -2.07
C ILE A 404 5.39 -26.63 -3.44
N PHE A 405 6.18 -26.36 -4.47
CA PHE A 405 5.76 -26.55 -5.86
C PHE A 405 5.65 -27.99 -6.30
N SER A 406 6.26 -28.93 -5.57
CA SER A 406 6.14 -30.36 -5.90
C SER A 406 4.71 -30.90 -5.85
N ILE A 407 3.75 -30.12 -5.31
CA ILE A 407 2.35 -30.50 -5.03
C ILE A 407 1.40 -30.17 -6.19
N LYS A 408 1.70 -29.16 -7.03
CA LYS A 408 0.71 -28.51 -7.91
C LYS A 408 0.00 -29.45 -8.91
N ASN A 409 0.58 -30.61 -9.19
CA ASN A 409 -0.03 -31.57 -10.13
C ASN A 409 -1.15 -32.44 -9.52
N ASN A 410 -1.41 -32.43 -8.20
CA ASN A 410 -2.27 -33.45 -7.58
C ASN A 410 -3.37 -33.01 -6.59
N THR A 411 -3.46 -31.74 -6.15
CA THR A 411 -4.46 -31.35 -5.11
C THR A 411 -5.06 -29.97 -5.39
N SER A 412 -6.32 -29.92 -5.83
CA SER A 412 -7.03 -28.67 -6.15
C SER A 412 -7.50 -27.87 -4.92
N ASP A 413 -7.22 -28.36 -3.72
CA ASP A 413 -7.61 -27.83 -2.42
C ASP A 413 -6.41 -27.54 -1.50
N TYR A 414 -5.19 -27.53 -2.05
CA TYR A 414 -3.98 -27.18 -1.32
C TYR A 414 -4.08 -25.77 -0.73
N THR A 415 -3.65 -25.62 0.53
CA THR A 415 -3.48 -24.32 1.18
C THR A 415 -2.03 -24.22 1.67
N MET A 416 -1.35 -23.14 1.29
CA MET A 416 0.02 -22.88 1.73
C MET A 416 0.11 -22.84 3.27
N PRO A 417 1.03 -23.60 3.89
CA PRO A 417 1.26 -23.51 5.33
C PRO A 417 1.69 -22.10 5.74
N ALA A 418 1.03 -21.56 6.75
CA ALA A 418 1.32 -20.26 7.32
C ALA A 418 1.54 -20.35 8.83
N SER A 419 2.37 -19.45 9.35
CA SER A 419 2.69 -19.37 10.78
C SER A 419 1.59 -18.71 11.62
N GLY A 420 0.65 -18.00 11.00
CA GLY A 420 -0.11 -16.93 11.67
C GLY A 420 0.80 -15.73 11.98
N VAL A 421 0.34 -14.82 12.83
CA VAL A 421 1.16 -13.66 13.22
C VAL A 421 1.59 -13.78 14.67
N PHE A 422 2.89 -13.67 14.91
CA PHE A 422 3.46 -13.48 16.24
C PHE A 422 3.81 -12.02 16.44
N ALA A 423 3.39 -11.45 17.58
CA ALA A 423 3.65 -10.06 17.94
C ALA A 423 3.82 -9.89 19.45
N TYR A 424 4.27 -8.72 19.90
CA TYR A 424 4.18 -8.31 21.30
C TYR A 424 2.95 -7.42 21.55
N ASN A 425 2.27 -7.61 22.68
CA ASN A 425 1.22 -6.71 23.16
C ASN A 425 1.79 -5.54 23.99
N ALA A 426 0.90 -4.70 24.55
CA ALA A 426 1.27 -3.50 25.33
C ALA A 426 2.10 -3.81 26.57
N GLU A 427 1.87 -4.97 27.17
CA GLU A 427 2.56 -5.45 28.35
C GLU A 427 3.92 -6.09 28.00
N GLY A 428 4.29 -6.14 26.72
CA GLY A 428 5.50 -6.83 26.23
C GLY A 428 5.36 -8.36 26.23
N THR A 429 4.13 -8.88 26.35
CA THR A 429 3.84 -10.31 26.29
C THR A 429 3.67 -10.74 24.83
N MET A 430 4.26 -11.89 24.49
CA MET A 430 4.11 -12.45 23.15
C MET A 430 2.69 -12.97 22.96
N ILE A 431 2.09 -12.63 21.82
CA ILE A 431 0.78 -13.10 21.39
C ILE A 431 0.88 -13.78 20.02
N HIS A 432 0.02 -14.77 19.81
CA HIS A 432 -0.17 -15.44 18.52
C HIS A 432 -1.59 -15.20 18.04
N VAL A 433 -1.68 -14.70 16.82
CA VAL A 433 -2.93 -14.46 16.11
C VAL A 433 -3.08 -15.56 15.09
N LEU A 434 -4.04 -16.45 15.31
CA LEU A 434 -4.31 -17.55 14.41
C LEU A 434 -4.97 -17.05 13.12
N GLN A 435 -4.82 -17.85 12.07
CA GLN A 435 -5.37 -17.59 10.73
C GLN A 435 -6.88 -17.28 10.81
N GLY A 436 -7.31 -16.17 10.22
CA GLY A 436 -8.69 -15.66 10.29
C GLY A 436 -8.93 -14.60 11.38
N GLY A 437 -7.95 -14.32 12.23
CA GLY A 437 -7.97 -13.19 13.17
C GLY A 437 -8.87 -13.37 14.39
N GLU A 438 -9.70 -14.42 14.46
CA GLU A 438 -10.72 -14.59 15.50
C GLU A 438 -10.16 -15.02 16.87
N GLU A 439 -8.96 -15.61 16.93
CA GLU A 439 -8.35 -16.10 18.16
C GLU A 439 -6.95 -15.50 18.38
N VAL A 440 -6.79 -14.82 19.52
CA VAL A 440 -5.52 -14.30 20.03
C VAL A 440 -5.16 -15.08 21.28
N THR A 441 -4.01 -15.73 21.27
CA THR A 441 -3.51 -16.50 22.42
C THR A 441 -2.22 -15.91 22.95
N GLU A 442 -2.10 -15.81 24.28
CA GLU A 442 -0.81 -15.51 24.91
C GLU A 442 0.14 -16.68 24.76
N VAL A 443 1.39 -16.37 24.44
CA VAL A 443 2.45 -17.34 24.17
C VAL A 443 3.50 -17.22 25.28
N GLN A 444 3.55 -18.21 26.18
CA GLN A 444 4.43 -18.15 27.36
C GLN A 444 5.67 -19.05 27.28
N SER A 445 5.81 -19.85 26.22
CA SER A 445 6.81 -20.92 26.11
C SER A 445 8.01 -20.60 25.21
N TYR A 446 8.12 -19.38 24.69
CA TYR A 446 9.20 -18.99 23.77
C TYR A 446 9.95 -17.76 24.27
N ASP A 447 11.27 -17.78 24.09
CA ASP A 447 12.17 -16.69 24.47
C ASP A 447 12.22 -15.57 23.43
N SER A 448 11.71 -15.79 22.21
CA SER A 448 11.76 -14.82 21.12
C SER A 448 10.69 -15.08 20.03
N LEU A 449 10.32 -14.03 19.30
CA LEU A 449 9.36 -14.12 18.19
C LEU A 449 9.86 -15.05 17.08
N GLU A 450 11.17 -15.04 16.80
CA GLU A 450 11.81 -15.91 15.81
C GLU A 450 11.60 -17.38 16.15
N THR A 451 11.77 -17.75 17.42
CA THR A 451 11.61 -19.14 17.87
C THR A 451 10.16 -19.59 17.76
N ALA A 452 9.22 -18.75 18.20
CA ALA A 452 7.80 -19.03 18.14
C ALA A 452 7.30 -19.15 16.69
N PHE A 453 7.68 -18.21 15.83
CA PHE A 453 7.39 -18.22 14.39
C PHE A 453 7.90 -19.49 13.71
N ALA A 454 9.16 -19.86 13.94
CA ALA A 454 9.74 -21.05 13.31
C ALA A 454 9.08 -22.35 13.78
N ASP A 455 8.73 -22.48 15.06
CA ASP A 455 8.03 -23.67 15.55
C ASP A 455 6.62 -23.78 14.98
N SER A 456 5.88 -22.68 14.95
CA SER A 456 4.54 -22.61 14.34
C SER A 456 4.58 -22.97 12.86
N LEU A 457 5.50 -22.36 12.09
CA LEU A 457 5.61 -22.65 10.66
C LEU A 457 6.03 -24.10 10.39
N ARG A 458 6.93 -24.68 11.21
CA ARG A 458 7.29 -26.11 11.11
C ARG A 458 6.10 -27.01 11.39
N SER A 459 5.27 -26.66 12.37
CA SER A 459 4.07 -27.42 12.70
C SER A 459 3.03 -27.35 11.58
N ALA A 460 2.75 -26.15 11.05
CA ALA A 460 1.84 -25.96 9.92
C ALA A 460 2.32 -26.70 8.67
N LEU A 461 3.62 -26.63 8.36
CA LEU A 461 4.22 -27.32 7.23
C LEU A 461 4.07 -28.85 7.34
N ARG A 462 4.33 -29.41 8.54
CA ARG A 462 4.13 -30.85 8.79
C ARG A 462 2.67 -31.27 8.68
N GLN A 463 1.76 -30.45 9.22
CA GLN A 463 0.32 -30.71 9.12
C GLN A 463 -0.14 -30.76 7.66
N ALA A 464 0.27 -29.80 6.83
CA ALA A 464 -0.02 -29.85 5.40
C ALA A 464 0.65 -31.07 4.73
N GLY A 465 1.86 -31.42 5.16
CA GLY A 465 2.53 -32.64 4.74
C GLY A 465 1.69 -33.90 4.98
N ASP A 466 1.09 -34.01 6.17
CA ASP A 466 0.22 -35.13 6.53
C ASP A 466 -1.15 -35.06 5.80
N GLU A 467 -1.73 -33.88 5.69
CA GLU A 467 -3.07 -33.66 5.08
C GLU A 467 -3.09 -33.96 3.59
N TYR A 468 -2.05 -33.56 2.86
CA TYR A 468 -1.96 -33.70 1.41
C TYR A 468 -1.03 -34.86 0.97
N ASP A 469 -0.62 -35.74 1.88
CA ASP A 469 0.27 -36.89 1.63
C ASP A 469 1.61 -36.50 0.96
N ILE A 470 2.22 -35.43 1.46
CA ILE A 470 3.48 -34.87 0.93
C ILE A 470 4.63 -35.33 1.80
N LYS A 471 5.58 -36.02 1.17
CA LYS A 471 6.84 -36.35 1.81
C LYS A 471 7.78 -35.14 1.80
N LEU A 472 7.75 -34.38 2.90
CA LEU A 472 8.64 -33.24 3.10
C LEU A 472 10.11 -33.66 3.08
N THR A 473 10.92 -32.90 2.33
CA THR A 473 12.37 -33.07 2.29
C THR A 473 13.03 -32.31 3.42
N ASN A 474 14.25 -32.72 3.79
CA ASN A 474 15.05 -31.96 4.76
C ASN A 474 15.30 -30.52 4.30
N GLN A 475 15.50 -30.30 2.99
CA GLN A 475 15.71 -28.95 2.45
C GLN A 475 14.49 -28.04 2.66
N GLN A 476 13.27 -28.59 2.50
CA GLN A 476 12.02 -27.86 2.75
C GLN A 476 11.83 -27.53 4.23
N ILE A 477 12.21 -28.43 5.14
CA ILE A 477 12.17 -28.15 6.58
C ILE A 477 13.22 -27.09 6.95
N THR A 478 14.45 -27.23 6.45
CA THR A 478 15.56 -26.29 6.72
C THR A 478 15.33 -24.91 6.06
N LEU A 479 14.41 -24.77 5.09
CA LEU A 479 13.99 -23.45 4.57
C LEU A 479 13.47 -22.53 5.69
N ILE A 480 12.88 -23.10 6.75
CA ILE A 480 12.42 -22.35 7.91
C ILE A 480 13.61 -21.85 8.75
N ASP A 481 14.69 -22.62 8.87
CA ASP A 481 15.92 -22.17 9.53
C ASP A 481 16.61 -21.05 8.73
N ALA A 482 16.64 -21.21 7.40
CA ALA A 482 17.14 -20.19 6.49
C ALA A 482 16.36 -18.87 6.62
N SER A 483 15.03 -18.94 6.79
CA SER A 483 14.21 -17.74 6.99
C SER A 483 14.45 -17.05 8.33
N ILE A 484 14.76 -17.78 9.39
CA ILE A 484 15.20 -17.19 10.66
C ILE A 484 16.52 -16.43 10.50
N ARG A 485 17.46 -16.97 9.72
CA ARG A 485 18.71 -16.28 9.47
C ARG A 485 18.51 -14.99 8.67
N VAL A 486 17.63 -15.01 7.68
CA VAL A 486 17.25 -13.81 6.91
C VAL A 486 16.51 -12.80 7.79
N LEU A 487 15.59 -13.24 8.65
CA LEU A 487 14.89 -12.38 9.62
C LEU A 487 15.86 -11.65 10.56
N LYS A 488 16.86 -12.37 11.07
CA LYS A 488 17.94 -11.77 11.88
C LYS A 488 18.75 -10.76 11.06
N ALA A 489 19.07 -11.08 9.81
CA ALA A 489 19.76 -10.14 8.91
C ALA A 489 18.94 -8.87 8.65
N MET A 490 17.61 -8.98 8.52
CA MET A 490 16.72 -7.83 8.42
C MET A 490 16.78 -6.97 9.69
N GLY A 491 16.72 -7.59 10.88
CA GLY A 491 16.81 -6.88 12.16
C GLY A 491 18.14 -6.16 12.39
N GLU A 492 19.27 -6.75 11.97
CA GLU A 492 20.58 -6.07 12.03
C GLU A 492 20.70 -4.92 11.02
N ALA A 493 19.99 -5.01 9.89
CA ALA A 493 20.01 -4.04 8.82
C ALA A 493 19.08 -2.86 9.06
N ILE A 494 17.95 -3.06 9.74
CA ILE A 494 16.98 -2.01 10.07
C ILE A 494 17.41 -1.35 11.36
N ALA A 495 18.04 -0.19 11.23
CA ALA A 495 18.54 0.59 12.35
C ALA A 495 18.45 2.09 12.07
N ASN A 496 18.57 2.90 13.11
CA ASN A 496 18.76 4.34 12.96
C ASN A 496 20.05 4.61 12.19
N GLY A 497 19.96 5.52 11.21
CA GLY A 497 21.07 5.94 10.33
C GLY A 497 22.25 6.58 11.05
#